data_AF-A0A9E5K4G5-F1
#
_entry.id   AF-A0A9E5K4G5-F1
#
_cell.length_a   1.000
_cell.length_b   1.000
_cell.length_c   1.000
_cell.angle_alpha   90.00
_cell.angle_beta   90.00
_cell.angle_gamma   90.00
#
_symmetry.space_group_name_H-M   'P 1'
#
loop_
_entity.id
_entity.type
_entity.pdbx_description
1 polymer ?
#
loop_
_entity_poly.entity_id
_entity_poly.type
_entity_poly.pdbx_seq_one_letter_code
_entity_poly.pdbx_strand_id
1 'polypeptide(L)'
;NDSLQVSSQIIQPALIDGGLGNDRVFGGGGGSTGVDTFTGGPGINRFFGYALNSDGGVQATITNLSTNDLNYLLSKAPADLSSTLNIQPSPDVTLCISDVTTLLQRAAAATKSEDGIIAIVDRQGRILGVQVEGGVNSKMNPNSPDFDKNLFVFAVDGAVALARTGGMFGNNQAPLTSRTIGYISQTTVTEREVNSYPSDTNENSIVRGPGYVAAVGIGNHFPPQPSTNGGPNGIAFTPQVDLFGIEQTNRDGTYNPGLDRIKGTADDVFVPYRFNIDPTYIPADILSTFYTAPDSYGYMSGYAPNAQSRGIATLPGGIPIVKNNVIVGGIGVFYPGATGFATEENSILSSTYNKDKPDRSVEAEYCAFVATGGFPSGGAAQNQPIGGIALPTVDCNTGKPVTFGLNAPLSTTRIDLVGITLPIFGPPGQNGTTELLQWGQILGEGSSKNSFLANLLPRDGMTNYVQYTGAPPNLVPVGTATSQAFAGLFAPEGYLVTPHDGVNFSAAQVNTIIMQSVNQALQTRSAIRLPLNQNAKMTIA
;
A
#
# COMPACT_ATOMS: atom_id res chain seq x y z
N ASN A 1 21.29 -11.68 27.75
CA ASN A 1 20.59 -11.89 26.47
C ASN A 1 21.16 -13.15 25.88
N ASP A 2 20.71 -14.26 26.43
CA ASP A 2 21.33 -15.53 26.13
C ASP A 2 20.43 -16.33 25.20
N SER A 3 21.03 -17.15 24.34
CA SER A 3 20.32 -18.00 23.40
C SER A 3 20.76 -19.43 23.63
N LEU A 4 19.84 -20.28 24.09
CA LEU A 4 20.13 -21.67 24.45
C LEU A 4 19.23 -22.62 23.68
N GLN A 5 19.84 -23.57 22.97
CA GLN A 5 19.13 -24.58 22.19
C GLN A 5 19.43 -25.97 22.69
N VAL A 6 18.38 -26.70 23.08
CA VAL A 6 18.44 -28.13 23.37
C VAL A 6 18.48 -28.88 22.05
N SER A 7 19.47 -29.75 21.88
CA SER A 7 19.55 -30.61 20.69
C SER A 7 18.40 -31.61 20.68
N SER A 8 17.82 -31.85 19.50
CA SER A 8 16.79 -32.89 19.29
C SER A 8 17.28 -34.32 19.50
N GLN A 9 18.59 -34.50 19.68
CA GLN A 9 19.19 -35.79 20.00
C GLN A 9 19.19 -36.09 21.51
N ILE A 10 18.76 -35.14 22.35
CA ILE A 10 18.69 -35.31 23.80
C ILE A 10 17.39 -36.04 24.14
N ILE A 11 17.53 -37.28 24.63
CA ILE A 11 16.42 -38.18 24.98
C ILE A 11 16.05 -38.15 26.48
N GLN A 12 16.67 -37.27 27.26
CA GLN A 12 16.39 -37.08 28.68
C GLN A 12 15.80 -35.68 28.93
N PRO A 13 14.94 -35.50 29.97
CA PRO A 13 14.42 -34.19 30.32
C PRO A 13 15.55 -33.18 30.57
N ALA A 14 15.47 -32.01 29.93
CA ALA A 14 16.36 -30.89 30.23
C ALA A 14 15.66 -29.89 31.16
N LEU A 15 16.36 -29.48 32.23
CA LEU A 15 15.99 -28.32 33.03
C LEU A 15 16.87 -27.15 32.62
N ILE A 16 16.24 -26.06 32.19
CA ILE A 16 16.93 -24.85 31.75
C ILE A 16 16.43 -23.65 32.51
N ASP A 17 17.37 -22.88 33.05
CA ASP A 17 17.16 -21.58 33.67
C ASP A 17 17.94 -20.52 32.87
N GLY A 18 17.22 -19.52 32.35
CA GLY A 18 17.82 -18.40 31.61
C GLY A 18 18.56 -17.41 32.50
N GLY A 19 18.33 -17.43 33.82
CA GLY A 19 18.96 -16.50 34.75
C GLY A 19 18.41 -15.07 34.64
N LEU A 20 19.29 -14.06 34.73
CA LEU A 20 18.93 -12.64 34.65
C LEU A 20 19.12 -12.12 33.22
N GLY A 21 18.07 -11.62 32.58
CA GLY A 21 18.17 -11.03 31.25
C GLY A 21 16.95 -11.32 30.39
N ASN A 22 17.01 -10.95 29.11
CA ASN A 22 16.02 -11.34 28.11
C ASN A 22 16.55 -12.56 27.35
N ASP A 23 15.99 -13.74 27.62
CA ASP A 23 16.58 -15.00 27.15
C ASP A 23 15.70 -15.69 26.09
N ARG A 24 16.37 -16.43 25.20
CA ARG A 24 15.75 -17.24 24.13
C ARG A 24 16.06 -18.70 24.39
N VAL A 25 15.02 -19.50 24.59
CA VAL A 25 15.17 -20.93 24.90
C VAL A 25 14.44 -21.77 23.86
N PHE A 26 15.17 -22.72 23.25
CA PHE A 26 14.64 -23.64 22.25
C PHE A 26 14.58 -25.07 22.80
N GLY A 27 13.40 -25.67 22.80
CA GLY A 27 13.20 -27.09 23.04
C GLY A 27 13.50 -27.91 21.79
N GLY A 28 14.35 -28.93 21.95
CA GLY A 28 14.78 -29.82 20.86
C GLY A 28 13.76 -30.89 20.48
N GLY A 29 12.70 -31.08 21.28
CA GLY A 29 11.80 -32.22 21.14
C GLY A 29 12.50 -33.50 21.61
N GLY A 30 12.37 -33.82 22.89
CA GLY A 30 12.85 -35.08 23.44
C GLY A 30 12.05 -36.26 22.90
N GLY A 31 12.70 -37.42 22.74
CA GLY A 31 12.01 -38.67 22.41
C GLY A 31 10.87 -39.01 23.38
N SER A 32 10.03 -39.96 22.97
CA SER A 32 8.66 -40.35 23.41
C SER A 32 8.25 -40.31 24.90
N THR A 33 9.10 -39.91 25.85
CA THR A 33 8.83 -39.91 27.30
C THR A 33 9.38 -38.71 28.08
N GLY A 34 10.14 -37.79 27.47
CA GLY A 34 10.75 -36.65 28.17
C GLY A 34 9.91 -35.36 28.12
N VAL A 35 9.69 -34.71 29.26
CA VAL A 35 9.05 -33.37 29.32
C VAL A 35 10.11 -32.33 29.64
N ASP A 36 10.38 -31.42 28.71
CA ASP A 36 11.28 -30.29 28.96
C ASP A 36 10.60 -29.28 29.89
N THR A 37 11.35 -28.73 30.84
CA THR A 37 10.88 -27.69 31.76
C THR A 37 11.75 -26.44 31.57
N PHE A 38 11.09 -25.32 31.25
CA PHE A 38 11.75 -24.03 31.02
C PHE A 38 11.38 -23.03 32.11
N THR A 39 12.36 -22.36 32.72
CA THR A 39 12.08 -21.29 33.70
C THR A 39 12.41 -19.93 33.10
N GLY A 40 11.42 -19.03 33.07
CA GLY A 40 11.62 -17.62 32.73
C GLY A 40 12.20 -16.84 33.90
N GLY A 41 13.31 -16.14 33.67
CA GLY A 41 13.85 -15.16 34.61
C GLY A 41 13.04 -13.85 34.64
N PRO A 42 13.46 -12.83 35.39
CA PRO A 42 12.71 -11.56 35.55
C PRO A 42 12.69 -10.64 34.31
N GLY A 43 13.35 -11.00 33.20
CA GLY A 43 13.32 -10.23 31.94
C GLY A 43 12.21 -10.66 30.99
N ILE A 44 12.31 -10.20 29.74
CA ILE A 44 11.39 -10.53 28.64
C ILE A 44 11.92 -11.75 27.90
N ASN A 45 11.35 -12.92 28.17
CA ASN A 45 11.81 -14.20 27.67
C ASN A 45 10.98 -14.70 26.49
N ARG A 46 11.60 -15.53 25.64
CA ARG A 46 10.92 -16.18 24.50
C ARG A 46 11.18 -17.68 24.50
N PHE A 47 10.11 -18.48 24.45
CA PHE A 47 10.17 -19.95 24.48
C PHE A 47 9.71 -20.52 23.14
N PHE A 48 10.48 -21.44 22.53
CA PHE A 48 10.18 -22.06 21.22
C PHE A 48 10.28 -23.59 21.28
N GLY A 49 9.45 -24.34 20.55
CA GLY A 49 9.61 -25.81 20.37
C GLY A 49 8.34 -26.60 20.01
N TYR A 50 8.53 -27.88 19.64
CA TYR A 50 7.50 -28.89 19.38
C TYR A 50 7.58 -29.98 20.43
N ALA A 51 6.58 -30.09 21.31
CA ALA A 51 6.47 -31.21 22.23
C ALA A 51 5.37 -32.14 21.71
N LEU A 52 5.77 -33.16 20.96
CA LEU A 52 4.88 -34.26 20.58
C LEU A 52 5.59 -35.58 20.83
N ASN A 53 4.98 -36.40 21.68
CA ASN A 53 5.10 -37.85 21.56
C ASN A 53 4.16 -38.32 20.44
N SER A 54 4.30 -39.57 19.99
CA SER A 54 3.53 -40.19 18.89
C SER A 54 2.00 -40.10 19.03
N ASP A 55 1.50 -39.81 20.23
CA ASP A 55 0.08 -39.87 20.59
C ASP A 55 -0.56 -38.47 20.75
N GLY A 56 0.14 -37.40 20.38
CA GLY A 56 -0.43 -36.04 20.39
C GLY A 56 -0.54 -35.37 21.76
N GLY A 57 -0.02 -36.01 22.82
CA GLY A 57 -0.07 -35.50 24.19
C GLY A 57 1.31 -35.27 24.79
N VAL A 58 1.50 -34.04 25.30
CA VAL A 58 2.42 -33.54 26.35
C VAL A 58 3.17 -32.28 25.88
N GLN A 59 2.93 -31.18 26.60
CA GLN A 59 3.49 -29.85 26.38
C GLN A 59 4.71 -29.66 27.29
N ALA A 60 5.78 -29.02 26.80
CA ALA A 60 6.85 -28.55 27.69
C ALA A 60 6.26 -27.59 28.74
N THR A 61 6.72 -27.70 29.99
CA THR A 61 6.17 -26.90 31.10
C THR A 61 7.01 -25.63 31.28
N ILE A 62 6.37 -24.45 31.27
CA ILE A 62 7.05 -23.19 31.61
C ILE A 62 6.75 -22.83 33.05
N THR A 63 7.79 -22.61 33.83
CA THR A 63 7.73 -22.06 35.19
C THR A 63 8.10 -20.57 35.17
N ASN A 64 7.39 -19.74 35.94
CA ASN A 64 7.59 -18.28 36.03
C ASN A 64 7.38 -17.48 34.73
N LEU A 65 6.28 -17.73 34.00
CA LEU A 65 5.90 -16.89 32.86
C LEU A 65 5.42 -15.50 33.33
N SER A 66 6.17 -14.46 33.00
CA SER A 66 5.78 -13.07 33.23
C SER A 66 4.79 -12.58 32.17
N THR A 67 4.06 -11.48 32.44
CA THR A 67 3.15 -10.87 31.45
C THR A 67 3.83 -10.32 30.21
N ASN A 68 5.16 -10.13 30.27
CA ASN A 68 5.95 -9.62 29.15
C ASN A 68 6.62 -10.75 28.35
N ASP A 69 6.58 -12.00 28.84
CA ASP A 69 7.16 -13.14 28.15
C ASP A 69 6.31 -13.58 26.96
N LEU A 70 6.95 -14.23 25.97
CA LEU A 70 6.30 -14.78 24.79
C LEU A 70 6.48 -16.30 24.75
N ASN A 71 5.37 -17.03 24.86
CA ASN A 71 5.34 -18.49 24.81
C ASN A 71 4.90 -18.98 23.43
N TYR A 72 5.78 -19.66 22.70
CA TYR A 72 5.50 -20.27 21.40
C TYR A 72 5.51 -21.81 21.43
N LEU A 73 5.30 -22.43 22.59
CA LEU A 73 5.19 -23.89 22.77
C LEU A 73 3.75 -24.37 22.52
N LEU A 74 3.49 -24.97 21.35
CA LEU A 74 2.14 -25.33 20.90
C LEU A 74 1.89 -26.84 21.03
N SER A 75 0.78 -27.24 21.67
CA SER A 75 0.31 -28.64 21.80
C SER A 75 -0.50 -29.13 20.59
N LYS A 76 -1.08 -28.20 19.84
CA LYS A 76 -1.75 -28.39 18.56
C LYS A 76 -1.72 -27.04 17.81
N ALA A 77 -1.82 -27.10 16.48
CA ALA A 77 -2.12 -25.96 15.64
C ALA A 77 -3.31 -25.14 16.22
N PRO A 78 -3.08 -23.89 16.66
CA PRO A 78 -4.16 -23.01 17.08
C PRO A 78 -5.01 -22.63 15.87
N ALA A 79 -6.29 -22.36 16.09
CA ALA A 79 -7.20 -21.94 15.02
C ALA A 79 -6.83 -20.57 14.41
N ASP A 80 -6.00 -19.80 15.12
CA ASP A 80 -5.57 -18.46 14.73
C ASP A 80 -4.15 -18.19 15.25
N LEU A 81 -3.23 -17.82 14.35
CA LEU A 81 -1.86 -17.42 14.69
C LEU A 81 -1.80 -16.22 15.63
N SER A 82 -2.72 -15.26 15.49
CA SER A 82 -2.65 -13.98 16.19
C SER A 82 -2.78 -14.17 17.71
N SER A 83 -3.75 -14.98 18.14
CA SER A 83 -3.96 -15.34 19.55
C SER A 83 -2.81 -16.13 20.17
N THR A 84 -2.14 -17.00 19.39
CA THR A 84 -1.06 -17.86 19.89
C THR A 84 0.33 -17.26 19.85
N LEU A 85 0.56 -16.27 19.00
CA LEU A 85 1.84 -15.60 18.95
C LEU A 85 1.88 -14.35 19.83
N ASN A 86 0.78 -14.04 20.54
CA ASN A 86 0.55 -12.77 21.23
C ASN A 86 0.89 -11.55 20.34
N ILE A 87 0.71 -11.71 19.02
CA ILE A 87 0.88 -10.61 18.07
C ILE A 87 -0.44 -9.85 18.12
N GLN A 88 -0.39 -8.66 18.70
CA GLN A 88 -1.55 -7.78 18.72
C GLN A 88 -2.00 -7.53 17.27
N PRO A 89 -3.27 -7.80 16.92
CA PRO A 89 -3.78 -7.49 15.59
C PRO A 89 -3.58 -6.00 15.32
N SER A 90 -3.34 -5.62 14.06
CA SER A 90 -3.25 -4.20 13.74
C SER A 90 -4.54 -3.51 14.16
N PRO A 91 -4.48 -2.28 14.69
CA PRO A 91 -5.68 -1.63 15.18
C PRO A 91 -6.64 -1.40 14.00
N ASP A 92 -7.94 -1.65 14.22
CA ASP A 92 -9.01 -1.47 13.23
C ASP A 92 -9.27 0.03 12.96
N VAL A 93 -8.29 0.71 12.38
CA VAL A 93 -8.40 2.11 11.97
C VAL A 93 -8.67 2.15 10.48
N THR A 94 -9.77 2.78 10.09
CA THR A 94 -10.12 3.03 8.70
C THR A 94 -10.49 4.50 8.50
N LEU A 95 -10.53 4.93 7.24
CA LEU A 95 -11.10 6.22 6.87
C LEU A 95 -12.62 6.13 6.90
N CYS A 96 -13.28 7.12 7.48
CA CYS A 96 -14.71 7.25 7.31
C CYS A 96 -15.05 8.23 6.17
N ILE A 97 -16.31 8.29 5.73
CA ILE A 97 -16.72 9.09 4.57
C ILE A 97 -16.35 10.57 4.75
N SER A 98 -16.54 11.13 5.95
CA SER A 98 -16.16 12.51 6.23
C SER A 98 -14.65 12.72 6.10
N ASP A 99 -13.83 11.79 6.59
CA ASP A 99 -12.37 11.86 6.46
C ASP A 99 -11.97 11.97 4.98
N VAL A 100 -12.55 11.10 4.14
CA VAL A 100 -12.30 11.09 2.69
C VAL A 100 -12.67 12.43 2.07
N THR A 101 -13.88 12.92 2.32
CA THR A 101 -14.33 14.20 1.75
C THR A 101 -13.48 15.39 2.22
N THR A 102 -13.10 15.43 3.50
CA THR A 102 -12.27 16.52 4.04
C THR A 102 -10.86 16.50 3.46
N LEU A 103 -10.23 15.33 3.35
CA LEU A 103 -8.88 15.21 2.79
C LEU A 103 -8.84 15.56 1.30
N LEU A 104 -9.85 15.12 0.52
CA LEU A 104 -9.99 15.53 -0.89
C LEU A 104 -10.12 17.06 -1.01
N GLN A 105 -11.00 17.67 -0.19
CA GLN A 105 -11.21 19.12 -0.24
C GLN A 105 -9.97 19.90 0.20
N ARG A 106 -9.22 19.39 1.18
CA ARG A 106 -7.95 20.00 1.59
C ARG A 106 -6.91 19.96 0.47
N ALA A 107 -6.82 18.86 -0.28
CA ALA A 107 -5.92 18.76 -1.43
C ALA A 107 -6.32 19.75 -2.53
N ALA A 108 -7.62 19.83 -2.85
CA ALA A 108 -8.14 20.77 -3.86
C ALA A 108 -8.01 22.24 -3.45
N ALA A 109 -7.78 22.53 -2.17
CA ALA A 109 -7.57 23.88 -1.66
C ALA A 109 -6.09 24.22 -1.41
N ALA A 110 -5.18 23.26 -1.64
CA ALA A 110 -3.77 23.39 -1.28
C ALA A 110 -3.03 24.44 -2.13
N THR A 111 -3.37 24.57 -3.41
CA THR A 111 -2.80 25.57 -4.30
C THR A 111 -3.91 26.32 -5.03
N LYS A 112 -3.56 27.44 -5.68
CA LYS A 112 -4.49 28.20 -6.55
C LYS A 112 -4.80 27.52 -7.88
N SER A 113 -4.13 26.42 -8.18
CA SER A 113 -4.46 25.63 -9.37
C SER A 113 -5.87 25.07 -9.24
N GLU A 114 -6.54 24.90 -10.38
CA GLU A 114 -7.90 24.35 -10.43
C GLU A 114 -8.01 23.27 -11.51
N ASP A 115 -6.91 22.67 -11.96
CA ASP A 115 -6.85 21.68 -13.04
C ASP A 115 -6.28 20.32 -12.59
N GLY A 116 -6.31 20.03 -11.29
CA GLY A 116 -5.92 18.76 -10.68
C GLY A 116 -7.07 17.75 -10.54
N ILE A 117 -6.71 16.47 -10.50
CA ILE A 117 -7.57 15.36 -10.07
C ILE A 117 -6.96 14.74 -8.82
N ILE A 118 -7.78 14.60 -7.78
CA ILE A 118 -7.39 14.03 -6.50
C ILE A 118 -8.16 12.75 -6.26
N ALA A 119 -7.47 11.67 -5.90
CA ALA A 119 -8.07 10.39 -5.55
C ALA A 119 -7.59 9.92 -4.17
N ILE A 120 -8.49 9.27 -3.43
CA ILE A 120 -8.16 8.57 -2.19
C ILE A 120 -8.50 7.09 -2.35
N VAL A 121 -7.59 6.23 -1.90
CA VAL A 121 -7.78 4.79 -1.80
C VAL A 121 -7.57 4.31 -0.37
N ASP A 122 -8.20 3.20 0.01
CA ASP A 122 -7.87 2.51 1.26
C ASP A 122 -6.54 1.73 1.15
N ARG A 123 -6.14 1.07 2.25
CA ARG A 123 -4.90 0.28 2.32
C ARG A 123 -4.86 -0.88 1.31
N GLN A 124 -6.03 -1.32 0.85
CA GLN A 124 -6.22 -2.42 -0.09
C GLN A 124 -6.17 -1.98 -1.56
N GLY A 125 -6.29 -0.67 -1.83
CA GLY A 125 -6.29 -0.07 -3.17
C GLY A 125 -7.68 0.20 -3.74
N ARG A 126 -8.75 0.08 -2.93
CA ARG A 126 -10.12 0.40 -3.32
C ARG A 126 -10.30 1.92 -3.33
N ILE A 127 -10.90 2.45 -4.40
CA ILE A 127 -11.21 3.88 -4.53
C ILE A 127 -12.30 4.26 -3.52
N LEU A 128 -11.98 5.23 -2.65
CA LEU A 128 -12.90 5.75 -1.64
C LEU A 128 -13.55 7.05 -2.07
N GLY A 129 -12.90 7.84 -2.92
CA GLY A 129 -13.45 9.10 -3.41
C GLY A 129 -12.49 9.75 -4.41
N VAL A 130 -13.07 10.54 -5.31
CA VAL A 130 -12.34 11.30 -6.33
C VAL A 130 -12.90 12.71 -6.37
N GLN A 131 -12.03 13.71 -6.30
CA GLN A 131 -12.37 15.11 -6.46
C GLN A 131 -11.68 15.64 -7.72
N VAL A 132 -12.46 16.32 -8.56
CA VAL A 132 -12.01 16.85 -9.86
C VAL A 132 -12.18 18.35 -9.81
N GLU A 133 -11.10 19.08 -10.03
CA GLU A 133 -11.12 20.55 -10.04
C GLU A 133 -11.73 21.10 -11.34
N GLY A 134 -12.32 22.30 -11.27
CA GLY A 134 -13.20 22.83 -12.32
C GLY A 134 -12.50 23.34 -13.58
N GLY A 135 -11.20 23.60 -13.50
CA GLY A 135 -10.30 23.95 -14.60
C GLY A 135 -9.67 22.75 -15.32
N VAL A 136 -9.97 21.51 -14.91
CA VAL A 136 -9.65 20.31 -15.69
C VAL A 136 -10.31 20.43 -17.08
N ASN A 137 -9.65 19.89 -18.11
CA ASN A 137 -10.12 19.94 -19.51
C ASN A 137 -11.63 19.62 -19.62
N SER A 138 -12.37 20.38 -20.44
CA SER A 138 -13.82 20.22 -20.61
C SER A 138 -14.24 18.80 -21.02
N LYS A 139 -13.41 18.11 -21.81
CA LYS A 139 -13.62 16.71 -22.19
C LYS A 139 -13.53 15.73 -21.01
N MET A 140 -12.92 16.14 -19.90
CA MET A 140 -12.81 15.38 -18.66
C MET A 140 -13.82 15.86 -17.60
N ASN A 141 -14.85 16.62 -17.99
CA ASN A 141 -15.91 17.05 -17.09
C ASN A 141 -17.24 16.40 -17.50
N PRO A 142 -17.84 15.52 -16.66
CA PRO A 142 -19.11 14.84 -16.95
C PRO A 142 -20.30 15.75 -17.24
N ASN A 143 -20.22 17.03 -16.86
CA ASN A 143 -21.27 18.03 -17.11
C ASN A 143 -21.03 18.85 -18.40
N SER A 144 -19.92 18.61 -19.11
CA SER A 144 -19.58 19.34 -20.32
C SER A 144 -20.21 18.72 -21.58
N PRO A 145 -20.64 19.53 -22.57
CA PRO A 145 -21.19 19.00 -23.83
C PRO A 145 -20.19 18.20 -24.67
N ASP A 146 -18.88 18.38 -24.46
CA ASP A 146 -17.79 17.67 -25.15
C ASP A 146 -17.18 16.54 -24.31
N PHE A 147 -17.88 16.09 -23.25
CA PHE A 147 -17.41 15.05 -22.35
C PHE A 147 -17.01 13.76 -23.07
N ASP A 148 -15.77 13.34 -22.86
CA ASP A 148 -15.22 12.06 -23.26
C ASP A 148 -14.99 11.20 -22.01
N LYS A 149 -15.89 10.25 -21.81
CA LYS A 149 -15.86 9.33 -20.66
C LYS A 149 -14.57 8.51 -20.59
N ASN A 150 -13.97 8.14 -21.73
CA ASN A 150 -12.77 7.30 -21.76
C ASN A 150 -11.54 8.11 -21.35
N LEU A 151 -11.44 9.35 -21.84
CA LEU A 151 -10.41 10.29 -21.46
C LEU A 151 -10.52 10.67 -19.97
N PHE A 152 -11.73 10.94 -19.48
CA PHE A 152 -11.97 11.22 -18.07
C PHE A 152 -11.52 10.07 -17.17
N VAL A 153 -11.95 8.84 -17.48
CA VAL A 153 -11.55 7.66 -16.73
C VAL A 153 -10.04 7.47 -16.73
N PHE A 154 -9.39 7.64 -17.89
CA PHE A 154 -7.95 7.51 -18.02
C PHE A 154 -7.17 8.51 -17.15
N ALA A 155 -7.65 9.75 -17.11
CA ALA A 155 -7.08 10.82 -16.29
C ALA A 155 -7.27 10.53 -14.78
N VAL A 156 -8.47 10.13 -14.37
CA VAL A 156 -8.76 9.76 -12.97
C VAL A 156 -7.91 8.57 -12.51
N ASP A 157 -7.76 7.55 -13.36
CA ASP A 157 -6.91 6.40 -13.04
C ASP A 157 -5.43 6.79 -12.86
N GLY A 158 -4.99 7.95 -13.37
CA GLY A 158 -3.67 8.52 -13.09
C GLY A 158 -3.52 8.91 -11.61
N ALA A 159 -4.48 9.66 -11.08
CA ALA A 159 -4.54 10.01 -9.66
C ALA A 159 -4.70 8.76 -8.77
N VAL A 160 -5.50 7.78 -9.20
CA VAL A 160 -5.68 6.51 -8.47
C VAL A 160 -4.37 5.73 -8.40
N ALA A 161 -3.59 5.68 -9.47
CA ALA A 161 -2.30 4.98 -9.47
C ALA A 161 -1.31 5.59 -8.45
N LEU A 162 -1.26 6.93 -8.35
CA LEU A 162 -0.48 7.64 -7.33
C LEU A 162 -0.99 7.34 -5.92
N ALA A 163 -2.30 7.38 -5.71
CA ALA A 163 -2.93 7.06 -4.43
C ALA A 163 -2.60 5.62 -3.98
N ARG A 164 -2.64 4.67 -4.93
CA ARG A 164 -2.26 3.27 -4.69
C ARG A 164 -0.81 3.14 -4.30
N THR A 165 0.12 3.83 -4.96
CA THR A 165 1.52 3.78 -4.55
C THR A 165 1.68 4.23 -3.09
N GLY A 166 1.08 5.38 -2.73
CA GLY A 166 1.11 5.87 -1.35
C GLY A 166 0.49 4.91 -0.34
N GLY A 167 -0.67 4.34 -0.66
CA GLY A 167 -1.39 3.42 0.24
C GLY A 167 -0.76 2.04 0.37
N MET A 168 -0.18 1.50 -0.70
CA MET A 168 0.35 0.13 -0.74
C MET A 168 1.75 0.01 -0.18
N PHE A 169 2.63 0.96 -0.51
CA PHE A 169 4.05 0.93 -0.13
C PHE A 169 4.38 1.75 1.12
N GLY A 170 3.49 2.67 1.54
CA GLY A 170 3.70 3.54 2.68
C GLY A 170 3.98 2.80 4.00
N ASN A 171 4.76 3.45 4.86
CA ASN A 171 5.03 3.09 6.25
C ASN A 171 4.88 4.32 7.17
N ASN A 172 4.45 4.14 8.42
CA ASN A 172 4.14 5.25 9.35
C ASN A 172 5.37 5.96 9.93
N GLN A 173 6.59 5.45 9.74
CA GLN A 173 7.85 6.02 10.26
C GLN A 173 8.86 6.40 9.18
N ALA A 174 8.83 5.70 8.05
CA ALA A 174 9.64 6.00 6.87
C ALA A 174 8.77 5.78 5.63
N PRO A 175 7.84 6.71 5.33
CA PRO A 175 6.87 6.50 4.28
C PRO A 175 7.56 6.36 2.93
N LEU A 176 7.28 5.28 2.21
CA LEU A 176 7.62 5.19 0.80
C LEU A 176 6.50 5.89 0.02
N THR A 177 6.84 7.01 -0.62
CA THR A 177 5.94 7.75 -1.51
C THR A 177 6.13 7.27 -2.94
N SER A 178 5.26 7.71 -3.86
CA SER A 178 5.47 7.45 -5.28
C SER A 178 6.81 7.98 -5.80
N ARG A 179 7.32 9.08 -5.24
CA ARG A 179 8.69 9.57 -5.48
C ARG A 179 9.74 8.56 -5.04
N THR A 180 9.62 8.00 -3.83
CA THR A 180 10.59 7.01 -3.33
C THR A 180 10.58 5.75 -4.19
N ILE A 181 9.39 5.29 -4.61
CA ILE A 181 9.24 4.14 -5.50
C ILE A 181 9.85 4.43 -6.87
N GLY A 182 9.63 5.61 -7.45
CA GLY A 182 10.30 6.02 -8.69
C GLY A 182 11.82 6.09 -8.55
N TYR A 183 12.33 6.54 -7.40
CA TYR A 183 13.77 6.60 -7.16
C TYR A 183 14.44 5.22 -7.07
N ILE A 184 13.73 4.17 -6.62
CA ILE A 184 14.26 2.79 -6.59
C ILE A 184 13.89 1.97 -7.85
N SER A 185 12.97 2.50 -8.67
CA SER A 185 12.52 1.94 -9.95
C SER A 185 13.15 2.69 -11.12
N GLN A 186 14.49 2.83 -11.12
CA GLN A 186 15.19 3.56 -12.17
C GLN A 186 15.35 2.70 -13.42
N THR A 187 14.25 2.55 -14.15
CA THR A 187 14.18 1.82 -15.40
C THR A 187 14.13 2.78 -16.57
N THR A 188 14.55 2.29 -17.74
CA THR A 188 14.30 3.02 -18.99
C THR A 188 12.82 2.92 -19.32
N VAL A 189 12.06 3.96 -18.98
CA VAL A 189 10.67 4.13 -19.38
C VAL A 189 10.62 4.97 -20.64
N THR A 190 10.11 4.38 -21.72
CA THR A 190 9.99 5.07 -23.00
C THR A 190 8.80 6.03 -23.02
N GLU A 191 8.89 7.08 -23.84
CA GLU A 191 7.74 7.98 -24.08
C GLU A 191 6.52 7.21 -24.58
N ARG A 192 6.73 6.16 -25.38
CA ARG A 192 5.66 5.27 -25.86
C ARG A 192 4.87 4.65 -24.71
N GLU A 193 5.54 4.18 -23.66
CA GLU A 193 4.87 3.53 -22.54
C GLU A 193 4.11 4.53 -21.67
N VAL A 194 4.62 5.75 -21.52
CA VAL A 194 3.94 6.84 -20.80
C VAL A 194 2.74 7.36 -21.60
N ASN A 195 2.93 7.60 -22.90
CA ASN A 195 1.91 8.11 -23.82
C ASN A 195 1.14 6.96 -24.50
N SER A 196 0.73 5.96 -23.70
CA SER A 196 -0.11 4.86 -24.15
C SER A 196 -1.38 4.73 -23.32
N TYR A 197 -2.40 4.10 -23.90
CA TYR A 197 -3.71 3.94 -23.31
C TYR A 197 -4.02 2.46 -23.04
N PRO A 198 -4.15 2.03 -21.78
CA PRO A 198 -4.39 0.63 -21.41
C PRO A 198 -5.69 0.04 -21.93
N SER A 199 -6.69 0.90 -22.16
CA SER A 199 -8.03 0.43 -22.54
C SER A 199 -8.27 0.53 -24.05
N ASP A 200 -7.22 0.77 -24.84
CA ASP A 200 -7.31 0.69 -26.30
C ASP A 200 -7.48 -0.78 -26.73
N THR A 201 -8.63 -1.08 -27.34
CA THR A 201 -9.00 -2.43 -27.79
C THR A 201 -8.47 -2.77 -29.17
N ASN A 202 -7.87 -1.82 -29.90
CA ASN A 202 -7.26 -2.11 -31.19
C ASN A 202 -5.88 -2.74 -30.97
N GLU A 203 -5.77 -4.04 -31.25
CA GLU A 203 -4.53 -4.81 -31.17
C GLU A 203 -3.36 -4.19 -31.95
N ASN A 204 -3.65 -3.53 -33.07
CA ASN A 204 -2.65 -2.92 -33.95
C ASN A 204 -2.37 -1.45 -33.60
N SER A 205 -2.97 -0.93 -32.53
CA SER A 205 -2.79 0.46 -32.14
C SER A 205 -1.38 0.71 -31.62
N ILE A 206 -0.75 1.75 -32.16
CA ILE A 206 0.57 2.21 -31.69
C ILE A 206 0.49 2.90 -30.33
N VAL A 207 -0.71 3.33 -29.93
CA VAL A 207 -0.97 3.96 -28.63
C VAL A 207 -1.52 2.97 -27.60
N ARG A 208 -1.76 1.70 -27.97
CA ARG A 208 -2.04 0.65 -26.99
C ARG A 208 -0.78 0.38 -26.17
N GLY A 209 -0.93 0.32 -24.86
CA GLY A 209 0.17 0.07 -23.96
C GLY A 209 -0.21 0.33 -22.51
N PRO A 210 0.77 0.24 -21.60
CA PRO A 210 0.49 0.25 -20.17
C PRO A 210 0.12 1.65 -19.62
N GLY A 211 0.34 2.74 -20.35
CA GLY A 211 -0.02 4.09 -19.92
C GLY A 211 0.54 4.46 -18.55
N TYR A 212 1.85 4.28 -18.37
CA TYR A 212 2.50 4.50 -17.08
C TYR A 212 2.28 5.91 -16.56
N VAL A 213 2.19 6.03 -15.23
CA VAL A 213 2.26 7.31 -14.51
C VAL A 213 3.69 7.41 -13.94
N ALA A 214 4.64 7.59 -14.85
CA ALA A 214 6.07 7.50 -14.58
C ALA A 214 6.80 8.59 -15.35
N ALA A 215 7.95 9.03 -14.83
CA ALA A 215 8.82 9.93 -15.58
C ALA A 215 9.36 9.23 -16.82
N VAL A 216 9.34 9.91 -17.97
CA VAL A 216 9.98 9.39 -19.19
C VAL A 216 11.48 9.42 -18.94
N GLY A 217 12.14 8.29 -18.88
CA GLY A 217 13.53 8.23 -18.46
C GLY A 217 14.34 7.36 -19.39
N ILE A 218 15.55 7.82 -19.72
CA ILE A 218 16.64 6.94 -20.16
C ILE A 218 17.44 6.43 -18.95
N GLY A 219 16.81 6.43 -17.77
CA GLY A 219 17.45 6.25 -16.46
C GLY A 219 18.31 5.01 -16.44
N ASN A 220 19.61 5.23 -16.26
CA ASN A 220 20.56 4.20 -15.90
C ASN A 220 20.32 3.74 -14.45
N HIS A 221 20.70 2.48 -14.23
CA HIS A 221 20.89 1.71 -13.00
C HIS A 221 20.76 2.42 -11.64
N PHE A 222 20.09 1.74 -10.70
CA PHE A 222 20.13 2.04 -9.27
C PHE A 222 21.35 1.38 -8.57
N PRO A 223 22.04 2.05 -7.62
CA PRO A 223 21.89 3.46 -7.25
C PRO A 223 22.43 4.38 -8.36
N PRO A 224 21.82 5.57 -8.55
CA PRO A 224 22.15 6.44 -9.67
C PRO A 224 23.64 6.77 -9.67
N GLN A 225 24.32 6.48 -10.78
CA GLN A 225 25.69 6.93 -10.99
C GLN A 225 25.69 8.47 -10.97
N PRO A 226 26.71 9.14 -10.42
CA PRO A 226 26.81 10.59 -10.48
C PRO A 226 26.59 11.07 -11.92
N SER A 227 25.48 11.78 -12.15
CA SER A 227 25.35 12.57 -13.36
C SER A 227 26.49 13.59 -13.35
N THR A 228 26.99 13.93 -14.52
CA THR A 228 28.00 14.99 -14.71
C THR A 228 27.58 16.36 -14.13
N ASN A 229 26.36 16.47 -13.58
CA ASN A 229 25.80 17.66 -12.94
C ASN A 229 25.69 17.57 -11.40
N GLY A 230 26.48 16.72 -10.73
CA GLY A 230 26.78 16.91 -9.30
C GLY A 230 25.76 16.38 -8.27
N GLY A 231 25.05 15.29 -8.56
CA GLY A 231 24.27 14.55 -7.56
C GLY A 231 25.13 13.59 -6.70
N PRO A 232 24.75 13.29 -5.44
CA PRO A 232 25.61 12.60 -4.49
C PRO A 232 25.82 11.11 -4.84
N ASN A 233 27.09 10.75 -5.00
CA ASN A 233 27.73 9.45 -4.78
C ASN A 233 26.89 8.18 -5.02
N GLY A 234 26.90 7.67 -6.26
CA GLY A 234 26.68 6.25 -6.49
C GLY A 234 27.70 5.41 -5.72
N ILE A 235 27.30 4.28 -5.15
CA ILE A 235 28.22 3.40 -4.43
C ILE A 235 29.09 2.65 -5.45
N ALA A 236 30.38 2.98 -5.46
CA ALA A 236 31.35 2.28 -6.30
C ALA A 236 31.32 0.76 -6.02
N PHE A 237 31.39 -0.05 -7.08
CA PHE A 237 31.46 -1.52 -7.03
C PHE A 237 30.23 -2.23 -6.47
N THR A 238 29.04 -1.63 -6.54
CA THR A 238 27.79 -2.33 -6.24
C THR A 238 27.18 -2.96 -7.51
N PRO A 239 26.67 -4.21 -7.43
CA PRO A 239 25.90 -4.78 -8.52
C PRO A 239 24.64 -3.93 -8.73
N GLN A 240 24.34 -3.67 -10.00
CA GLN A 240 23.19 -2.89 -10.42
C GLN A 240 21.92 -3.70 -10.17
N VAL A 241 20.97 -3.16 -9.43
CA VAL A 241 19.68 -3.82 -9.18
C VAL A 241 18.58 -2.76 -9.11
N ASP A 242 17.71 -2.72 -10.10
CA ASP A 242 16.49 -1.91 -10.14
C ASP A 242 15.24 -2.78 -9.93
N LEU A 243 14.14 -2.18 -9.46
CA LEU A 243 12.83 -2.83 -9.51
C LEU A 243 12.28 -2.75 -10.94
N PHE A 244 12.90 -3.49 -11.86
CA PHE A 244 12.59 -3.41 -13.28
C PHE A 244 11.10 -3.65 -13.57
N GLY A 245 10.45 -2.70 -14.25
CA GLY A 245 9.06 -2.78 -14.68
C GLY A 245 8.03 -2.75 -13.56
N ILE A 246 8.34 -2.18 -12.38
CA ILE A 246 7.38 -2.12 -11.27
C ILE A 246 6.07 -1.41 -11.66
N GLU A 247 6.11 -0.50 -12.63
CA GLU A 247 4.98 0.25 -13.18
C GLU A 247 3.94 -0.66 -13.88
N GLN A 248 4.31 -1.91 -14.17
CA GLN A 248 3.41 -2.95 -14.70
C GLN A 248 2.62 -3.68 -13.61
N THR A 249 2.96 -3.49 -12.34
CA THR A 249 2.36 -4.25 -11.24
C THR A 249 1.04 -3.64 -10.73
N ASN A 250 0.29 -4.43 -9.96
CA ASN A 250 -0.96 -4.02 -9.30
C ASN A 250 -2.07 -3.53 -10.26
N ARG A 251 -2.05 -4.03 -11.50
CA ARG A 251 -3.02 -3.71 -12.56
C ARG A 251 -4.21 -4.68 -12.63
N ASP A 252 -4.14 -5.77 -11.89
CA ASP A 252 -5.21 -6.77 -11.84
C ASP A 252 -6.50 -6.16 -11.26
N GLY A 253 -7.62 -6.59 -11.80
CA GLY A 253 -8.96 -6.20 -11.37
C GLY A 253 -9.86 -7.42 -11.19
N THR A 254 -11.15 -7.15 -11.00
CA THR A 254 -12.21 -8.16 -10.90
C THR A 254 -12.34 -9.02 -12.16
N TYR A 255 -11.85 -8.53 -13.30
CA TYR A 255 -11.79 -9.29 -14.54
C TYR A 255 -10.35 -9.28 -15.05
N ASN A 256 -9.84 -10.48 -15.29
CA ASN A 256 -8.55 -10.69 -15.94
C ASN A 256 -8.76 -10.59 -17.46
N PRO A 257 -7.97 -9.78 -18.18
CA PRO A 257 -8.14 -9.55 -19.62
C PRO A 257 -7.63 -10.71 -20.50
N GLY A 258 -7.65 -11.94 -19.99
CA GLY A 258 -7.29 -13.13 -20.77
C GLY A 258 -5.86 -13.14 -21.33
N LEU A 259 -5.70 -13.87 -22.43
CA LEU A 259 -4.43 -14.06 -23.13
C LEU A 259 -4.10 -12.89 -24.04
N ASP A 260 -5.11 -12.23 -24.60
CA ASP A 260 -4.92 -11.07 -25.50
C ASP A 260 -4.55 -9.78 -24.74
N ARG A 261 -4.76 -9.77 -23.41
CA ARG A 261 -4.56 -8.63 -22.49
C ARG A 261 -5.45 -7.44 -22.85
N ILE A 262 -6.61 -7.68 -23.44
CA ILE A 262 -7.60 -6.68 -23.81
C ILE A 262 -8.86 -6.96 -23.01
N LYS A 263 -9.28 -5.98 -22.20
CA LYS A 263 -10.54 -6.12 -21.46
C LYS A 263 -11.70 -5.79 -22.39
N GLY A 264 -12.74 -6.61 -22.41
CA GLY A 264 -13.91 -6.48 -23.29
C GLY A 264 -14.02 -7.55 -24.37
N THR A 265 -13.14 -8.55 -24.38
CA THR A 265 -13.09 -9.63 -25.37
C THR A 265 -13.60 -10.94 -24.77
N ALA A 266 -13.68 -11.99 -25.59
CA ALA A 266 -14.33 -13.24 -25.23
C ALA A 266 -13.51 -14.13 -24.28
N ASP A 267 -12.21 -13.87 -24.13
CA ASP A 267 -11.30 -14.60 -23.25
C ASP A 267 -11.12 -13.96 -21.86
N ASP A 268 -11.88 -12.90 -21.57
CA ASP A 268 -11.96 -12.29 -20.25
C ASP A 268 -12.39 -13.31 -19.19
N VAL A 269 -11.65 -13.37 -18.09
CA VAL A 269 -11.93 -14.28 -16.97
C VAL A 269 -12.41 -13.49 -15.77
N PHE A 270 -13.61 -13.81 -15.30
CA PHE A 270 -14.16 -13.23 -14.08
C PHE A 270 -13.48 -13.83 -12.84
N VAL A 271 -12.81 -12.96 -12.06
CA VAL A 271 -12.07 -13.30 -10.83
C VAL A 271 -12.60 -12.44 -9.67
N PRO A 272 -13.80 -12.75 -9.15
CA PRO A 272 -14.53 -11.90 -8.18
C PRO A 272 -13.80 -11.71 -6.86
N TYR A 273 -12.93 -12.65 -6.50
CA TYR A 273 -12.21 -12.69 -5.25
C TYR A 273 -10.77 -12.24 -5.45
N ARG A 274 -10.24 -11.54 -4.46
CA ARG A 274 -8.86 -11.10 -4.46
C ARG A 274 -7.95 -12.33 -4.55
N PHE A 275 -6.97 -12.29 -5.45
CA PHE A 275 -6.07 -13.41 -5.76
C PHE A 275 -6.75 -14.69 -6.28
N ASN A 276 -8.00 -14.60 -6.75
CA ASN A 276 -8.79 -15.75 -7.21
C ASN A 276 -8.84 -16.89 -6.17
N ILE A 277 -8.89 -16.53 -4.89
CA ILE A 277 -8.97 -17.49 -3.79
C ILE A 277 -10.40 -18.05 -3.72
N ASP A 278 -10.50 -19.37 -3.51
CA ASP A 278 -11.78 -20.01 -3.23
C ASP A 278 -12.33 -19.50 -1.88
N PRO A 279 -13.51 -18.87 -1.86
CA PRO A 279 -14.08 -18.27 -0.66
C PRO A 279 -14.30 -19.27 0.49
N THR A 280 -14.37 -20.58 0.24
CA THR A 280 -14.49 -21.56 1.32
C THR A 280 -13.25 -21.63 2.23
N TYR A 281 -12.11 -21.19 1.73
CA TYR A 281 -10.86 -21.15 2.49
C TYR A 281 -10.52 -19.75 3.01
N ILE A 282 -11.36 -18.76 2.81
CA ILE A 282 -11.19 -17.42 3.38
C ILE A 282 -11.90 -17.37 4.73
N PRO A 283 -11.23 -16.97 5.83
CA PRO A 283 -11.90 -16.80 7.12
C PRO A 283 -13.11 -15.85 7.04
N ALA A 284 -14.19 -16.23 7.71
CA ALA A 284 -15.48 -15.54 7.61
C ALA A 284 -15.42 -14.07 8.09
N ASP A 285 -14.56 -13.78 9.05
CA ASP A 285 -14.29 -12.45 9.60
C ASP A 285 -13.62 -11.51 8.59
N ILE A 286 -12.79 -12.03 7.68
CA ILE A 286 -12.14 -11.23 6.64
C ILE A 286 -12.84 -11.29 5.27
N LEU A 287 -13.64 -12.33 5.01
CA LEU A 287 -14.33 -12.51 3.73
C LEU A 287 -15.20 -11.30 3.36
N SER A 288 -15.80 -10.65 4.36
CA SER A 288 -16.63 -9.46 4.19
C SER A 288 -15.87 -8.18 3.84
N THR A 289 -14.52 -8.20 3.87
CA THR A 289 -13.66 -7.06 3.52
C THR A 289 -12.60 -7.39 2.47
N PHE A 290 -12.34 -8.68 2.22
CA PHE A 290 -11.29 -9.19 1.32
C PHE A 290 -11.78 -9.56 -0.09
N TYR A 291 -12.78 -8.84 -0.62
CA TYR A 291 -13.42 -9.17 -1.92
C TYR A 291 -13.22 -8.10 -3.00
N THR A 292 -12.63 -6.95 -2.66
CA THR A 292 -12.46 -5.86 -3.63
C THR A 292 -11.06 -5.88 -4.26
N ALA A 293 -11.00 -6.19 -5.55
CA ALA A 293 -9.82 -5.97 -6.37
C ALA A 293 -9.55 -4.46 -6.58
N PRO A 294 -8.31 -4.05 -6.85
CA PRO A 294 -7.96 -2.66 -7.18
C PRO A 294 -8.38 -2.31 -8.62
N ASP A 295 -9.69 -2.35 -8.87
CA ASP A 295 -10.31 -2.05 -10.17
C ASP A 295 -10.07 -0.60 -10.63
N SER A 296 -10.14 -0.37 -11.95
CA SER A 296 -10.09 0.97 -12.53
C SER A 296 -11.26 1.83 -12.08
N TYR A 297 -11.09 3.15 -12.14
CA TYR A 297 -12.19 4.08 -11.91
C TYR A 297 -13.31 3.87 -12.92
N GLY A 298 -13.00 3.55 -14.18
CA GLY A 298 -14.02 3.26 -15.20
C GLY A 298 -14.93 2.10 -14.82
N TYR A 299 -14.37 1.06 -14.20
CA TYR A 299 -15.14 -0.03 -13.61
C TYR A 299 -15.89 0.42 -12.37
N MET A 300 -15.23 1.07 -11.41
CA MET A 300 -15.83 1.50 -10.14
C MET A 300 -16.92 2.58 -10.27
N SER A 301 -16.95 3.33 -11.38
CA SER A 301 -17.92 4.39 -11.67
C SER A 301 -18.98 3.99 -12.71
N GLY A 302 -18.71 2.94 -13.49
CA GLY A 302 -19.56 2.53 -14.61
C GLY A 302 -19.40 3.38 -15.88
N TYR A 303 -18.57 4.43 -15.89
CA TYR A 303 -18.36 5.27 -17.09
C TYR A 303 -17.70 4.48 -18.24
N ALA A 304 -16.69 3.66 -17.91
CA ALA A 304 -15.99 2.81 -18.87
C ALA A 304 -15.66 1.46 -18.21
N PRO A 305 -16.61 0.52 -18.13
CA PRO A 305 -16.43 -0.74 -17.41
C PRO A 305 -15.26 -1.61 -17.93
N ASN A 306 -14.94 -1.50 -19.21
CA ASN A 306 -13.81 -2.18 -19.86
C ASN A 306 -12.46 -1.50 -19.57
N ALA A 307 -12.43 -0.40 -18.81
CA ALA A 307 -11.18 0.27 -18.50
C ALA A 307 -10.26 -0.62 -17.68
N GLN A 308 -8.99 -0.65 -18.05
CA GLN A 308 -7.94 -1.32 -17.30
C GLN A 308 -7.29 -0.37 -16.31
N SER A 309 -6.92 -0.90 -15.14
CA SER A 309 -6.21 -0.16 -14.11
C SER A 309 -4.82 0.27 -14.61
N ARG A 310 -4.42 1.49 -14.27
CA ARG A 310 -3.05 1.98 -14.48
C ARG A 310 -2.06 1.44 -13.43
N GLY A 311 -2.53 0.69 -12.45
CA GLY A 311 -1.70 0.02 -11.45
C GLY A 311 -1.17 0.98 -10.39
N ILE A 312 0.15 1.05 -10.29
CA ILE A 312 0.89 1.98 -9.44
C ILE A 312 1.63 3.01 -10.29
N ALA A 313 2.00 4.12 -9.66
CA ALA A 313 2.71 5.23 -10.27
C ALA A 313 4.10 5.45 -9.64
N THR A 314 5.02 6.00 -10.41
CA THR A 314 6.38 6.38 -10.00
C THR A 314 6.68 7.87 -10.16
N LEU A 315 5.76 8.65 -10.72
CA LEU A 315 5.81 10.12 -10.60
C LEU A 315 5.50 10.57 -9.16
N PRO A 316 6.09 11.68 -8.68
CA PRO A 316 5.68 12.31 -7.43
C PRO A 316 4.18 12.70 -7.42
N GLY A 317 3.52 12.59 -6.27
CA GLY A 317 2.09 12.90 -6.13
C GLY A 317 1.29 11.90 -5.27
N GLY A 318 1.86 10.73 -4.97
CA GLY A 318 1.26 9.68 -4.14
C GLY A 318 1.83 9.63 -2.73
N ILE A 319 0.99 9.86 -1.71
CA ILE A 319 1.40 9.95 -0.29
C ILE A 319 0.51 9.06 0.59
N PRO A 320 1.07 8.33 1.57
CA PRO A 320 0.27 7.55 2.53
C PRO A 320 -0.57 8.44 3.44
N ILE A 321 -1.80 8.00 3.72
CA ILE A 321 -2.65 8.61 4.73
C ILE A 321 -2.43 7.88 6.05
N VAL A 322 -1.92 8.62 7.05
CA VAL A 322 -1.73 8.13 8.41
C VAL A 322 -2.82 8.72 9.30
N LYS A 323 -3.58 7.84 9.96
CA LYS A 323 -4.63 8.17 10.92
C LYS A 323 -4.34 7.43 12.22
N ASN A 324 -4.31 8.13 13.35
CA ASN A 324 -3.99 7.56 14.66
C ASN A 324 -2.70 6.71 14.66
N ASN A 325 -1.66 7.20 13.96
CA ASN A 325 -0.38 6.49 13.78
C ASN A 325 -0.46 5.16 13.00
N VAL A 326 -1.56 4.89 12.30
CA VAL A 326 -1.76 3.73 11.43
C VAL A 326 -1.93 4.20 9.99
N ILE A 327 -1.34 3.49 9.03
CA ILE A 327 -1.63 3.75 7.62
C ILE A 327 -2.96 3.13 7.25
N VAL A 328 -3.87 3.98 6.79
CA VAL A 328 -5.25 3.61 6.46
C VAL A 328 -5.56 3.68 4.97
N GLY A 329 -4.62 4.22 4.17
CA GLY A 329 -4.80 4.38 2.74
C GLY A 329 -3.74 5.27 2.11
N GLY A 330 -4.03 5.78 0.92
CA GLY A 330 -3.18 6.74 0.21
C GLY A 330 -4.00 7.79 -0.52
N ILE A 331 -3.39 8.97 -0.70
CA ILE A 331 -3.90 10.06 -1.53
C ILE A 331 -2.99 10.20 -2.75
N GLY A 332 -3.59 10.49 -3.90
CA GLY A 332 -2.89 10.77 -5.14
C GLY A 332 -3.45 12.04 -5.77
N VAL A 333 -2.58 12.96 -6.15
CA VAL A 333 -2.92 14.17 -6.92
C VAL A 333 -2.26 14.03 -8.29
N PHE A 334 -2.98 14.35 -9.36
CA PHE A 334 -2.47 14.26 -10.73
C PHE A 334 -2.95 15.45 -11.55
N TYR A 335 -2.06 16.05 -12.32
CA TYR A 335 -2.42 17.12 -13.28
C TYR A 335 -2.50 16.55 -14.71
N PRO A 336 -3.70 16.19 -15.19
CA PRO A 336 -3.86 15.43 -16.43
C PRO A 336 -3.65 16.23 -17.71
N GLY A 337 -3.56 17.57 -17.63
CA GLY A 337 -3.51 18.43 -18.81
C GLY A 337 -4.65 18.15 -19.80
N ALA A 338 -4.35 18.18 -21.10
CA ALA A 338 -5.36 17.93 -22.13
C ALA A 338 -5.53 16.45 -22.50
N THR A 339 -4.54 15.61 -22.21
CA THR A 339 -4.46 14.23 -22.72
C THR A 339 -4.59 13.14 -21.65
N GLY A 340 -4.43 13.48 -20.37
CA GLY A 340 -4.42 12.51 -19.26
C GLY A 340 -3.12 11.71 -19.14
N PHE A 341 -2.14 11.94 -20.02
CA PHE A 341 -0.82 11.30 -19.96
C PHE A 341 0.07 11.95 -18.92
N ALA A 342 1.00 11.17 -18.38
CA ALA A 342 1.93 11.63 -17.34
C ALA A 342 2.92 12.71 -17.85
N THR A 343 3.13 12.79 -19.16
CA THR A 343 3.94 13.84 -19.80
C THR A 343 3.37 15.25 -19.61
N GLU A 344 2.06 15.38 -19.37
CA GLU A 344 1.39 16.66 -19.11
C GLU A 344 1.88 17.31 -17.81
N GLU A 345 2.34 16.51 -16.84
CA GLU A 345 2.87 17.05 -15.59
C GLU A 345 4.25 17.71 -15.73
N ASN A 346 4.91 17.54 -16.88
CA ASN A 346 6.20 18.14 -17.18
C ASN A 346 7.23 17.95 -16.04
N SER A 347 7.35 16.71 -15.57
CA SER A 347 8.23 16.40 -14.43
C SER A 347 9.70 16.61 -14.77
N ILE A 348 10.46 17.27 -13.90
CA ILE A 348 11.92 17.44 -14.00
C ILE A 348 12.67 16.10 -14.02
N LEU A 349 12.01 15.03 -13.55
CA LEU A 349 12.52 13.66 -13.60
C LEU A 349 12.49 13.08 -15.02
N SER A 350 11.77 13.71 -15.96
CA SER A 350 11.61 13.22 -17.32
C SER A 350 12.69 13.76 -18.26
N SER A 351 13.16 12.93 -19.21
CA SER A 351 14.04 13.33 -20.30
C SER A 351 13.39 14.31 -21.27
N THR A 352 12.06 14.37 -21.30
CA THR A 352 11.25 15.31 -22.09
C THR A 352 10.89 16.59 -21.33
N TYR A 353 11.50 16.82 -20.16
CA TYR A 353 11.23 18.00 -19.33
C TYR A 353 11.46 19.32 -20.08
N ASN A 354 10.47 20.22 -20.00
CA ASN A 354 10.57 21.57 -20.51
C ASN A 354 10.66 22.57 -19.33
N LYS A 355 11.84 23.17 -19.15
CA LYS A 355 12.12 24.16 -18.10
C LYS A 355 11.26 25.43 -18.14
N ASP A 356 10.61 25.71 -19.27
CA ASP A 356 9.77 26.90 -19.45
C ASP A 356 8.31 26.65 -19.03
N LYS A 357 7.97 25.41 -18.65
CA LYS A 357 6.68 25.02 -18.07
C LYS A 357 6.87 24.64 -16.60
N PRO A 358 5.85 24.84 -15.75
CA PRO A 358 5.92 24.38 -14.36
C PRO A 358 6.05 22.84 -14.30
N ASP A 359 6.74 22.35 -13.27
CA ASP A 359 6.71 20.92 -12.91
C ASP A 359 5.50 20.67 -12.01
N ARG A 360 4.44 20.11 -12.60
CA ARG A 360 3.19 19.84 -11.90
C ARG A 360 3.28 18.61 -10.99
N SER A 361 4.27 17.73 -11.19
CA SER A 361 4.47 16.57 -10.31
C SER A 361 4.95 16.99 -8.91
N VAL A 362 5.72 18.08 -8.81
CA VAL A 362 6.10 18.68 -7.51
C VAL A 362 4.88 19.33 -6.84
N GLU A 363 4.00 19.95 -7.62
CA GLU A 363 2.75 20.49 -7.10
C GLU A 363 1.82 19.41 -6.57
N ALA A 364 1.69 18.31 -7.32
CA ALA A 364 0.89 17.17 -6.92
C ALA A 364 1.37 16.59 -5.59
N GLU A 365 2.68 16.45 -5.43
CA GLU A 365 3.30 16.00 -4.18
C GLU A 365 3.01 16.98 -3.04
N TYR A 366 3.12 18.29 -3.27
CA TYR A 366 2.81 19.30 -2.25
C TYR A 366 1.34 19.23 -1.82
N CYS A 367 0.40 19.20 -2.76
CA CYS A 367 -1.04 19.13 -2.48
C CYS A 367 -1.38 17.90 -1.63
N ALA A 368 -0.87 16.72 -2.02
CA ALA A 368 -1.05 15.49 -1.26
C ALA A 368 -0.43 15.57 0.15
N PHE A 369 0.75 16.20 0.28
CA PHE A 369 1.50 16.28 1.52
C PHE A 369 0.78 17.14 2.56
N VAL A 370 0.36 18.34 2.19
CA VAL A 370 -0.34 19.24 3.12
C VAL A 370 -1.77 18.77 3.41
N ALA A 371 -2.44 18.15 2.44
CA ALA A 371 -3.79 17.62 2.62
C ALA A 371 -3.87 16.58 3.74
N THR A 372 -2.89 15.68 3.80
CA THR A 372 -2.80 14.61 4.81
C THR A 372 -2.28 15.05 6.18
N GLY A 373 -1.90 16.33 6.32
CA GLY A 373 -1.38 16.89 7.56
C GLY A 373 0.14 16.85 7.70
N GLY A 374 0.88 16.41 6.67
CA GLY A 374 2.34 16.40 6.63
C GLY A 374 3.00 15.86 7.90
N PHE A 375 3.96 16.59 8.47
CA PHE A 375 4.67 16.19 9.70
C PHE A 375 4.10 16.84 10.99
N PRO A 376 3.97 16.09 12.09
CA PRO A 376 3.30 16.50 13.33
C PRO A 376 4.14 17.41 14.23
N SER A 377 5.46 17.53 14.03
CA SER A 377 6.32 18.39 14.86
C SER A 377 7.37 19.16 14.03
N GLY A 378 7.50 20.47 14.32
CA GLY A 378 8.61 21.34 13.90
C GLY A 378 8.40 22.29 12.70
N GLY A 379 7.15 22.57 12.27
CA GLY A 379 6.87 23.89 11.69
C GLY A 379 6.13 24.00 10.35
N ALA A 380 6.11 23.02 9.44
CA ALA A 380 5.79 23.37 8.04
C ALA A 380 4.59 22.64 7.38
N ALA A 381 3.83 21.81 8.11
CA ALA A 381 2.49 21.33 7.71
C ALA A 381 1.61 21.04 8.94
N GLN A 382 1.64 21.93 9.93
CA GLN A 382 1.15 21.70 11.28
C GLN A 382 -0.38 21.72 11.42
N ASN A 383 -1.15 20.67 11.10
CA ASN A 383 -2.60 20.65 11.39
C ASN A 383 -3.37 21.92 10.97
N GLN A 384 -2.80 22.75 10.09
CA GLN A 384 -3.34 24.06 9.79
C GLN A 384 -4.49 23.85 8.80
N PRO A 385 -5.53 24.69 8.90
CA PRO A 385 -6.54 24.73 7.86
C PRO A 385 -5.86 25.02 6.52
N ILE A 386 -6.20 24.25 5.48
CA ILE A 386 -5.76 24.50 4.10
C ILE A 386 -6.97 25.05 3.35
N GLY A 387 -6.88 26.26 2.82
CA GLY A 387 -8.04 26.97 2.26
C GLY A 387 -9.21 27.07 3.25
N GLY A 388 -8.90 27.20 4.54
CA GLY A 388 -9.89 27.25 5.63
C GLY A 388 -10.45 25.90 6.09
N ILE A 389 -9.94 24.77 5.57
CA ILE A 389 -10.45 23.43 5.86
C ILE A 389 -9.51 22.72 6.82
N ALA A 390 -9.94 22.49 8.07
CA ALA A 390 -9.15 21.79 9.09
C ALA A 390 -9.13 20.26 8.86
N LEU A 391 -8.14 19.57 9.43
CA LEU A 391 -8.16 18.11 9.51
C LEU A 391 -9.30 17.64 10.41
N PRO A 392 -9.86 16.43 10.19
CA PRO A 392 -10.81 15.84 11.12
C PRO A 392 -10.16 15.63 12.49
N THR A 393 -10.89 15.97 13.56
CA THR A 393 -10.41 15.86 14.95
C THR A 393 -11.15 14.80 15.76
N VAL A 394 -12.25 14.26 15.21
CA VAL A 394 -13.08 13.23 15.83
C VAL A 394 -13.35 12.13 14.81
N ASP A 395 -13.21 10.88 15.24
CA ASP A 395 -13.51 9.71 14.43
C ASP A 395 -15.03 9.59 14.28
N CYS A 396 -15.55 9.58 13.06
CA CYS A 396 -17.00 9.53 12.88
C CYS A 396 -17.61 8.14 13.16
N ASN A 397 -16.79 7.07 13.23
CA ASN A 397 -17.25 5.73 13.60
C ASN A 397 -17.23 5.51 15.12
N THR A 398 -16.28 6.11 15.85
CA THR A 398 -16.09 5.85 17.29
C THR A 398 -16.35 7.05 18.21
N GLY A 399 -16.48 8.27 17.67
CA GLY A 399 -16.61 9.51 18.44
C GLY A 399 -15.36 9.90 19.24
N LYS A 400 -14.25 9.17 19.08
CA LYS A 400 -12.99 9.41 19.81
C LYS A 400 -12.12 10.43 19.08
N PRO A 401 -11.23 11.14 19.78
CA PRO A 401 -10.25 12.02 19.14
C PRO A 401 -9.42 11.27 18.09
N VAL A 402 -9.17 11.91 16.95
CA VAL A 402 -8.27 11.39 15.92
C VAL A 402 -7.17 12.36 15.59
N THR A 403 -6.05 11.81 15.11
CA THR A 403 -4.95 12.57 14.54
C THR A 403 -4.65 12.09 13.13
N PHE A 404 -4.28 13.04 12.28
CA PHE A 404 -3.75 12.79 10.93
C PHE A 404 -2.32 13.31 10.84
N GLY A 405 -1.56 12.78 9.89
CA GLY A 405 -0.18 13.18 9.63
C GLY A 405 0.83 12.07 9.91
N LEU A 406 1.98 12.18 9.26
CA LEU A 406 3.05 11.18 9.27
C LEU A 406 3.71 11.13 10.64
N ASN A 407 3.78 9.98 11.31
CA ASN A 407 4.46 9.90 12.61
C ASN A 407 5.98 9.77 12.46
N ALA A 408 6.59 10.78 11.86
CA ALA A 408 8.02 10.88 11.68
C ALA A 408 8.48 12.32 12.00
N PRO A 409 9.67 12.50 12.61
CA PRO A 409 10.23 13.84 12.78
C PRO A 409 10.46 14.49 11.41
N LEU A 410 10.32 15.81 11.32
CA LEU A 410 10.56 16.60 10.10
C LEU A 410 11.89 16.32 9.38
N SER A 411 12.88 15.79 10.10
CA SER A 411 14.17 15.39 9.52
C SER A 411 14.10 14.15 8.61
N THR A 412 12.94 13.49 8.49
CA THR A 412 12.70 12.37 7.58
C THR A 412 12.35 12.84 6.16
N THR A 413 13.15 13.76 5.62
CA THR A 413 13.10 14.14 4.19
C THR A 413 13.59 13.00 3.28
N ARG A 414 14.30 12.03 3.87
CA ARG A 414 14.99 10.95 3.19
C ARG A 414 15.15 9.70 4.06
N ILE A 415 15.38 8.56 3.43
CA ILE A 415 15.84 7.33 4.08
C ILE A 415 17.33 7.18 3.80
N ASP A 416 18.15 7.12 4.85
CA ASP A 416 19.58 6.82 4.73
C ASP A 416 19.83 5.34 4.95
N LEU A 417 20.30 4.69 3.88
CA LEU A 417 20.86 3.35 3.90
C LEU A 417 22.38 3.45 3.89
N VAL A 418 23.08 2.32 4.03
CA VAL A 418 24.55 2.28 4.02
C VAL A 418 25.06 2.69 2.62
N GLY A 419 25.27 4.00 2.42
CA GLY A 419 25.75 4.60 1.18
C GLY A 419 24.68 5.02 0.16
N ILE A 420 23.38 4.83 0.42
CA ILE A 420 22.28 5.26 -0.47
C ILE A 420 21.33 6.15 0.30
N THR A 421 20.95 7.29 -0.28
CA THR A 421 19.93 8.17 0.29
C THR A 421 18.70 8.17 -0.63
N LEU A 422 17.56 7.72 -0.10
CA LEU A 422 16.29 7.68 -0.83
C LEU A 422 15.47 8.94 -0.52
N PRO A 423 15.07 9.75 -1.52
CA PRO A 423 14.18 10.89 -1.29
C PRO A 423 12.77 10.39 -0.92
N ILE A 424 12.19 11.00 0.10
CA ILE A 424 10.80 10.75 0.50
C ILE A 424 9.89 11.84 -0.04
N PHE A 425 10.21 13.10 0.22
CA PHE A 425 9.43 14.25 -0.18
C PHE A 425 10.33 15.30 -0.83
N GLY A 426 9.89 15.86 -1.95
CA GLY A 426 10.62 16.90 -2.67
C GLY A 426 11.94 16.41 -3.30
N PRO A 427 12.76 17.35 -3.80
CA PRO A 427 14.01 17.02 -4.48
C PRO A 427 14.98 16.21 -3.60
N PRO A 428 15.88 15.41 -4.21
CA PRO A 428 16.90 14.68 -3.47
C PRO A 428 17.80 15.63 -2.67
N GLY A 429 18.05 15.31 -1.40
CA GLY A 429 18.91 16.09 -0.52
C GLY A 429 18.45 16.07 0.93
N GLN A 430 19.11 16.86 1.78
CA GLN A 430 18.72 16.97 3.20
C GLN A 430 17.48 17.85 3.40
N ASN A 431 17.18 18.74 2.44
CA ASN A 431 16.15 19.77 2.54
C ASN A 431 14.90 19.50 1.69
N GLY A 432 14.74 18.30 1.11
CA GLY A 432 13.68 18.01 0.13
C GLY A 432 12.28 18.44 0.57
N THR A 433 11.88 18.12 1.80
CA THR A 433 10.58 18.56 2.34
C THR A 433 10.49 20.08 2.51
N THR A 434 11.55 20.73 3.01
CA THR A 434 11.57 22.19 3.16
C THR A 434 11.43 22.87 1.80
N GLU A 435 12.12 22.37 0.78
CA GLU A 435 12.03 22.87 -0.59
C GLU A 435 10.64 22.65 -1.17
N LEU A 436 10.04 21.47 -0.98
CA LEU A 436 8.66 21.17 -1.39
C LEU A 436 7.66 22.17 -0.77
N LEU A 437 7.82 22.46 0.52
CA LEU A 437 6.92 23.36 1.25
C LEU A 437 7.11 24.82 0.83
N GLN A 438 8.34 25.28 0.67
CA GLN A 438 8.64 26.61 0.14
C GLN A 438 8.07 26.78 -1.26
N TRP A 439 8.25 25.77 -2.11
CA TRP A 439 7.73 25.75 -3.47
C TRP A 439 6.21 25.88 -3.49
N GLY A 440 5.50 25.05 -2.72
CA GLY A 440 4.03 25.10 -2.67
C GLY A 440 3.47 26.37 -2.05
N GLN A 441 4.13 26.92 -1.02
CA GLN A 441 3.74 28.20 -0.42
C GLN A 441 3.78 29.37 -1.41
N ILE A 442 4.68 29.34 -2.41
CA ILE A 442 4.77 30.37 -3.45
C ILE A 442 3.54 30.36 -4.36
N LEU A 443 2.95 29.20 -4.62
CA LEU A 443 1.71 29.10 -5.41
C LEU A 443 0.52 29.76 -4.71
N GLY A 444 0.56 29.74 -3.37
CA GLY A 444 -0.50 30.25 -2.49
C GLY A 444 -1.70 29.31 -2.43
N GLU A 445 -2.45 29.40 -1.34
CA GLU A 445 -3.64 28.57 -1.11
C GLU A 445 -4.80 28.93 -2.06
N GLY A 446 -5.57 27.91 -2.42
CA GLY A 446 -6.75 28.02 -3.28
C GLY A 446 -8.05 27.77 -2.53
N SER A 447 -9.03 27.20 -3.23
CA SER A 447 -10.36 26.89 -2.69
C SER A 447 -10.91 25.60 -3.28
N SER A 448 -11.48 24.75 -2.43
CA SER A 448 -12.17 23.54 -2.88
C SER A 448 -13.54 23.82 -3.55
N LYS A 449 -13.97 25.07 -3.66
CA LYS A 449 -15.30 25.41 -4.19
C LYS A 449 -15.45 25.21 -5.69
N ASN A 450 -14.37 25.40 -6.47
CA ASN A 450 -14.38 25.14 -7.90
C ASN A 450 -13.95 23.70 -8.20
N SER A 451 -14.72 22.74 -7.71
CA SER A 451 -14.46 21.32 -7.92
C SER A 451 -15.73 20.50 -7.64
N PHE A 452 -15.75 19.24 -8.05
CA PHE A 452 -16.84 18.32 -7.75
C PHE A 452 -16.31 16.95 -7.31
N LEU A 453 -17.11 16.23 -6.53
CA LEU A 453 -16.86 14.82 -6.23
C LEU A 453 -17.40 13.96 -7.37
N ALA A 454 -16.54 13.15 -7.95
CA ALA A 454 -16.91 12.26 -9.04
C ALA A 454 -17.66 11.02 -8.51
N ASN A 455 -18.63 10.55 -9.28
CA ASN A 455 -19.53 9.49 -8.84
C ASN A 455 -18.85 8.10 -8.89
N LEU A 456 -19.17 7.29 -7.90
CA LEU A 456 -18.83 5.88 -7.79
C LEU A 456 -20.12 5.05 -7.66
N LEU A 457 -20.04 3.79 -8.09
CA LEU A 457 -21.11 2.82 -7.95
C LEU A 457 -21.09 2.23 -6.53
N PRO A 458 -22.22 2.20 -5.82
CA PRO A 458 -22.30 1.49 -4.54
C PRO A 458 -21.89 0.04 -4.72
N ARG A 459 -20.88 -0.41 -3.95
CA ARG A 459 -20.47 -1.82 -3.90
C ARG A 459 -20.81 -2.36 -2.53
N ASP A 460 -22.09 -2.65 -2.33
CA ASP A 460 -22.59 -3.26 -1.10
C ASP A 460 -22.49 -4.78 -1.23
N GLY A 461 -21.35 -5.33 -0.84
CA GLY A 461 -21.16 -6.78 -0.73
C GLY A 461 -20.72 -7.50 -2.01
N MET A 462 -20.66 -8.83 -1.86
CA MET A 462 -19.96 -9.76 -2.75
C MET A 462 -20.68 -10.06 -4.07
N THR A 463 -21.89 -9.54 -4.30
CA THR A 463 -22.70 -9.86 -5.49
C THR A 463 -22.93 -8.66 -6.41
N ASN A 464 -22.44 -7.48 -6.02
CA ASN A 464 -22.59 -6.24 -6.79
C ASN A 464 -21.34 -6.02 -7.68
N TYR A 465 -21.44 -6.49 -8.92
CA TYR A 465 -20.39 -6.37 -9.94
C TYR A 465 -20.86 -5.55 -11.13
N VAL A 466 -19.92 -4.85 -11.77
CA VAL A 466 -20.21 -4.10 -12.98
C VAL A 466 -20.13 -5.03 -14.18
N GLN A 467 -21.27 -5.27 -14.81
CA GLN A 467 -21.31 -6.04 -16.05
C GLN A 467 -20.81 -5.19 -17.22
N TYR A 468 -20.12 -5.82 -18.16
CA TYR A 468 -19.70 -5.20 -19.41
C TYR A 468 -19.73 -6.18 -20.58
N THR A 469 -19.53 -5.68 -21.80
CA THR A 469 -19.55 -6.49 -23.03
C THR A 469 -18.47 -7.58 -22.98
N GLY A 470 -18.87 -8.85 -22.89
CA GLY A 470 -17.97 -10.01 -22.72
C GLY A 470 -18.04 -10.69 -21.36
N ALA A 471 -18.68 -10.06 -20.35
CA ALA A 471 -18.81 -10.65 -19.01
C ALA A 471 -19.76 -11.88 -18.98
N PRO A 472 -19.54 -12.86 -18.08
CA PRO A 472 -20.41 -14.03 -17.94
C PRO A 472 -21.88 -13.66 -17.69
N PRO A 473 -22.85 -14.45 -18.19
CA PRO A 473 -24.27 -14.20 -17.96
C PRO A 473 -24.64 -14.37 -16.47
N ASN A 474 -25.57 -13.52 -15.98
CA ASN A 474 -26.16 -13.49 -14.62
C ASN A 474 -25.51 -12.57 -13.55
N LEU A 475 -24.81 -11.51 -13.96
CA LEU A 475 -24.42 -10.44 -13.03
C LEU A 475 -25.48 -9.32 -13.02
N VAL A 476 -25.79 -8.78 -11.85
CA VAL A 476 -26.85 -7.77 -11.67
C VAL A 476 -26.47 -6.50 -12.45
N PRO A 477 -27.37 -5.91 -13.27
CA PRO A 477 -27.15 -4.61 -13.86
C PRO A 477 -26.89 -3.58 -12.75
N VAL A 478 -25.78 -2.86 -12.83
CA VAL A 478 -25.51 -1.83 -11.85
C VAL A 478 -26.57 -0.73 -12.01
N GLY A 479 -27.13 -0.30 -10.88
CA GLY A 479 -27.89 0.95 -10.82
C GLY A 479 -27.06 2.15 -11.28
N THR A 480 -27.72 3.31 -11.42
CA THR A 480 -27.04 4.57 -11.72
C THR A 480 -26.05 4.95 -10.61
N ALA A 481 -24.91 5.55 -10.95
CA ALA A 481 -23.93 6.01 -9.96
C ALA A 481 -24.52 7.05 -9.01
N THR A 482 -24.58 6.73 -7.72
CA THR A 482 -25.26 7.56 -6.70
C THR A 482 -24.38 7.92 -5.50
N SER A 483 -23.19 7.32 -5.35
CA SER A 483 -22.31 7.56 -4.20
C SER A 483 -21.11 8.40 -4.62
N GLN A 484 -20.71 9.36 -3.78
CA GLN A 484 -19.56 10.25 -4.05
C GLN A 484 -18.33 9.93 -3.19
N ALA A 485 -18.52 9.16 -2.12
CA ALA A 485 -17.45 8.68 -1.26
C ALA A 485 -17.86 7.40 -0.49
N PHE A 486 -16.87 6.61 -0.08
CA PHE A 486 -17.02 5.41 0.73
C PHE A 486 -16.13 5.45 1.97
N ALA A 487 -16.53 4.71 3.01
CA ALA A 487 -15.61 4.39 4.10
C ALA A 487 -14.57 3.35 3.64
N GLY A 488 -13.37 3.44 4.19
CA GLY A 488 -12.29 2.49 3.94
C GLY A 488 -12.55 1.15 4.60
N LEU A 489 -12.03 0.09 3.97
CA LEU A 489 -11.97 -1.24 4.57
C LEU A 489 -10.62 -1.44 5.26
N PHE A 490 -10.60 -2.26 6.32
CA PHE A 490 -9.34 -2.69 6.91
C PHE A 490 -8.59 -3.61 5.94
N ALA A 491 -7.27 -3.60 5.97
CA ALA A 491 -6.49 -4.61 5.27
C ALA A 491 -6.46 -5.88 6.13
N PRO A 492 -6.96 -7.02 5.63
CA PRO A 492 -6.93 -8.26 6.38
C PRO A 492 -5.51 -8.71 6.72
N GLU A 493 -5.36 -9.23 7.94
CA GLU A 493 -4.12 -9.80 8.46
C GLU A 493 -4.43 -11.22 8.99
N GLY A 494 -3.39 -12.01 9.27
CA GLY A 494 -3.54 -13.41 9.66
C GLY A 494 -3.68 -14.35 8.45
N TYR A 495 -4.49 -15.40 8.58
CA TYR A 495 -4.75 -16.33 7.48
C TYR A 495 -5.63 -15.66 6.42
N LEU A 496 -5.07 -15.32 5.26
CA LEU A 496 -5.87 -14.94 4.08
C LEU A 496 -6.52 -16.17 3.44
N VAL A 497 -5.84 -17.30 3.55
CA VAL A 497 -6.30 -18.64 3.16
C VAL A 497 -6.02 -19.56 4.33
N THR A 498 -7.04 -20.29 4.79
CA THR A 498 -6.87 -21.27 5.86
C THR A 498 -6.06 -22.47 5.36
N PRO A 499 -5.19 -23.06 6.20
CA PRO A 499 -4.50 -24.30 5.84
C PRO A 499 -5.53 -25.39 5.51
N HIS A 500 -5.40 -25.99 4.33
CA HIS A 500 -6.26 -27.05 3.84
C HIS A 500 -5.43 -28.13 3.16
N ASP A 501 -6.02 -29.31 2.95
CA ASP A 501 -5.34 -30.43 2.31
C ASP A 501 -5.03 -30.10 0.84
N GLY A 502 -3.76 -30.25 0.46
CA GLY A 502 -3.33 -30.29 -0.93
C GLY A 502 -3.13 -31.72 -1.42
N VAL A 503 -2.63 -31.89 -2.64
CA VAL A 503 -2.39 -33.22 -3.24
C VAL A 503 -1.34 -34.02 -2.47
N ASN A 504 -0.30 -33.35 -1.96
CA ASN A 504 0.87 -33.99 -1.32
C ASN A 504 1.11 -33.53 0.13
N PHE A 505 0.35 -32.56 0.63
CA PHE A 505 0.49 -32.01 1.97
C PHE A 505 -0.87 -31.98 2.64
N SER A 506 -0.95 -32.49 3.86
CA SER A 506 -2.12 -32.28 4.72
C SER A 506 -2.17 -30.84 5.24
N ALA A 507 -3.37 -30.36 5.56
CA ALA A 507 -3.60 -29.08 6.22
C ALA A 507 -2.74 -28.93 7.48
N ALA A 508 -2.55 -30.02 8.23
CA ALA A 508 -1.71 -30.05 9.43
C ALA A 508 -0.22 -29.83 9.11
N GLN A 509 0.29 -30.41 8.02
CA GLN A 509 1.67 -30.20 7.57
C GLN A 509 1.87 -28.76 7.09
N VAL A 510 0.94 -28.23 6.28
CA VAL A 510 0.96 -26.83 5.83
C VAL A 510 0.97 -25.89 7.03
N ASN A 511 0.10 -26.13 8.01
CA ASN A 511 0.06 -25.33 9.23
C ASN A 511 1.39 -25.37 9.99
N THR A 512 2.00 -26.56 10.15
CA THR A 512 3.31 -26.69 10.80
C THR A 512 4.38 -25.87 10.09
N ILE A 513 4.45 -25.94 8.76
CA ILE A 513 5.42 -25.16 7.97
C ILE A 513 5.21 -23.66 8.19
N ILE A 514 3.96 -23.18 8.11
CA ILE A 514 3.63 -21.77 8.36
C ILE A 514 4.08 -21.35 9.75
N MET A 515 3.81 -22.14 10.79
CA MET A 515 4.26 -21.82 12.16
C MET A 515 5.79 -21.76 12.29
N GLN A 516 6.52 -22.66 11.62
CA GLN A 516 7.99 -22.60 11.58
C GLN A 516 8.47 -21.31 10.93
N SER A 517 7.89 -20.95 9.78
CA SER A 517 8.22 -19.72 9.06
C SER A 517 7.94 -18.47 9.89
N VAL A 518 6.81 -18.42 10.62
CA VAL A 518 6.51 -17.28 11.49
C VAL A 518 7.46 -17.22 12.68
N ASN A 519 7.78 -18.35 13.31
CA ASN A 519 8.77 -18.39 14.38
C ASN A 519 10.14 -17.87 13.93
N GLN A 520 10.56 -18.20 12.70
CA GLN A 520 11.79 -17.66 12.10
C GLN A 520 11.67 -16.16 11.79
N ALA A 521 10.52 -15.72 11.28
CA ALA A 521 10.26 -14.31 11.00
C ALA A 521 10.36 -13.44 12.26
N LEU A 522 9.86 -13.94 13.39
CA LEU A 522 9.91 -13.27 14.70
C LEU A 522 11.33 -13.10 15.27
N GLN A 523 12.31 -13.82 14.73
CA GLN A 523 13.72 -13.70 15.10
C GLN A 523 14.48 -12.73 14.17
N THR A 524 13.90 -12.42 13.02
CA THR A 524 14.54 -11.63 11.97
C THR A 524 14.07 -10.17 12.04
N ARG A 525 15.01 -9.23 12.12
CA ARG A 525 14.70 -7.79 12.06
C ARG A 525 14.66 -7.34 10.61
N SER A 526 13.59 -6.66 10.20
CA SER A 526 13.59 -5.87 8.96
C SER A 526 14.28 -4.53 9.20
N ALA A 527 15.20 -4.14 8.33
CA ALA A 527 15.88 -2.85 8.42
C ALA A 527 14.97 -1.65 8.08
N ILE A 528 13.90 -1.87 7.30
CA ILE A 528 13.12 -0.77 6.68
C ILE A 528 11.62 -0.86 6.98
N ARG A 529 11.05 -2.05 7.23
CA ARG A 529 9.58 -2.20 7.25
C ARG A 529 8.90 -2.05 8.61
N LEU A 530 9.64 -1.83 9.69
CA LEU A 530 9.07 -1.89 11.03
C LEU A 530 9.69 -0.87 11.99
N PRO A 531 8.93 -0.44 13.02
CA PRO A 531 9.49 0.25 14.16
C PRO A 531 10.77 -0.39 14.67
N LEU A 532 11.67 0.44 15.18
CA LEU A 532 12.98 0.02 15.71
C LEU A 532 12.89 -1.15 16.73
N ASN A 533 11.68 -1.42 17.24
CA ASN A 533 11.33 -2.43 18.23
C ASN A 533 10.27 -3.46 17.76
N GLN A 534 10.02 -3.62 16.45
CA GLN A 534 9.05 -4.60 15.92
C GLN A 534 9.72 -5.68 15.04
N ASN A 535 9.14 -6.89 15.06
CA ASN A 535 9.62 -8.08 14.35
C ASN A 535 9.03 -8.19 12.94
N ALA A 536 9.79 -8.70 11.96
CA ALA A 536 9.40 -8.77 10.54
C ALA A 536 7.96 -9.29 10.31
N LYS A 537 7.12 -8.52 9.60
CA LYS A 537 5.85 -8.98 9.04
C LYS A 537 6.11 -9.62 7.67
N MET A 538 5.68 -10.86 7.47
CA MET A 538 5.90 -11.61 6.23
C MET A 538 4.59 -12.22 5.73
N THR A 539 4.43 -12.28 4.40
CA THR A 539 3.44 -13.16 3.77
C THR A 539 4.11 -14.50 3.53
N ILE A 540 3.51 -15.57 4.04
CA ILE A 540 3.97 -16.95 3.84
C ILE A 540 2.93 -17.59 2.93
N ALA A 541 3.40 -18.13 1.81
CA ALA A 541 2.56 -18.77 0.79
C ALA A 541 3.07 -20.19 0.55
#